data_AF-A0A9X2HIT5-F1
#
_entry.id   AF-A0A9X2HIT5-F1
#
_cell.length_a   1.000
_cell.length_b   1.000
_cell.length_c   1.000
_cell.angle_alpha   90.00
_cell.angle_beta   90.00
_cell.angle_gamma   90.00
#
_symmetry.space_group_name_H-M   'P 1'
#
loop_
_entity.id
_entity.type
_entity.pdbx_description
1 polymer ?
#
loop_
_entity_poly.entity_id
_entity_poly.type
_entity_poly.pdbx_seq_one_letter_code
_entity_poly.pdbx_strand_id
1 'polypeptide(L)'
;MSDAEIARATGANRLTVGHWRRYHGLPVNDLAAKLGPQGYARRMLYYQLGWSDVELGKTEGLPPSKILRWRRDHGLPANFSRGNQQCYNPRPTMADVYRRIRRAVGAKIGRENVDDAVAEISLALLDGTITLDEIEQQARRYGNRVLEQFASKWGPRSLDQQLGEDDGFTLLDTIADERSSSWLEEMGATVW
;
A
#
# COMPACT_ATOMS: atom_id res chain seq x y z
N MET A 1 -6.72 -13.46 -25.70
CA MET A 1 -6.50 -13.46 -27.16
C MET A 1 -6.21 -12.03 -27.62
N SER A 2 -5.02 -11.77 -28.15
CA SER A 2 -4.64 -10.46 -28.71
C SER A 2 -5.32 -10.18 -30.05
N ASP A 3 -5.43 -8.92 -30.46
CA ASP A 3 -6.07 -8.57 -31.74
C ASP A 3 -5.33 -9.18 -32.94
N ALA A 4 -4.03 -9.47 -32.78
CA ALA A 4 -3.21 -10.19 -33.77
C ALA A 4 -3.44 -11.71 -33.75
N GLU A 5 -3.84 -12.29 -32.61
CA GLU A 5 -4.26 -13.69 -32.51
C GLU A 5 -5.66 -13.87 -33.08
N ILE A 6 -6.59 -12.95 -32.76
CA ILE A 6 -7.93 -12.92 -33.36
C ILE A 6 -7.82 -12.80 -34.88
N ALA A 7 -7.03 -11.84 -35.38
CA ALA A 7 -6.79 -11.65 -36.81
C ALA A 7 -6.23 -12.91 -37.49
N ARG A 8 -5.28 -13.61 -36.84
CA ARG A 8 -4.73 -14.87 -37.37
C ARG A 8 -5.75 -16.01 -37.35
N ALA A 9 -6.57 -16.10 -36.31
CA ALA A 9 -7.58 -17.13 -36.17
C ALA A 9 -8.77 -16.93 -37.14
N THR A 10 -9.11 -15.68 -37.45
CA THR A 10 -10.27 -15.33 -38.30
C THR A 10 -9.90 -15.00 -39.75
N GLY A 11 -8.61 -14.89 -40.07
CA GLY A 11 -8.14 -14.41 -41.37
C GLY A 11 -8.42 -12.92 -41.63
N ALA A 12 -8.94 -12.18 -40.65
CA ALA A 12 -9.25 -10.77 -40.78
C ALA A 12 -8.00 -9.89 -40.62
N ASN A 13 -8.02 -8.69 -41.21
CA ASN A 13 -6.98 -7.69 -40.94
C ASN A 13 -7.06 -7.25 -39.47
N ARG A 14 -5.91 -7.09 -38.81
CA ARG A 14 -5.80 -6.59 -37.43
C ARG A 14 -6.53 -5.26 -37.23
N LEU A 15 -6.53 -4.37 -38.22
CA LEU A 15 -7.27 -3.09 -38.16
C LEU A 15 -8.78 -3.32 -38.14
N THR A 16 -9.28 -4.30 -38.90
CA THR A 16 -10.69 -4.72 -38.90
C THR A 16 -11.11 -5.27 -37.54
N VAL A 17 -10.27 -6.09 -36.90
CA VAL A 17 -10.52 -6.57 -35.53
C VAL A 17 -10.55 -5.41 -34.54
N GLY A 18 -9.62 -4.45 -34.65
CA GLY A 18 -9.60 -3.25 -33.82
C GLY A 18 -10.86 -2.40 -33.98
N HIS A 19 -11.34 -2.21 -35.22
CA HIS A 19 -12.59 -1.50 -35.51
C HIS A 19 -13.80 -2.24 -34.96
N TRP A 20 -13.86 -3.55 -35.14
CA TRP A 20 -14.92 -4.40 -34.59
C TRP A 20 -15.00 -4.26 -33.06
N ARG A 21 -13.85 -4.29 -32.36
CA ARG A 21 -13.84 -4.09 -30.90
C ARG A 21 -14.37 -2.71 -30.50
N ARG A 22 -13.92 -1.64 -31.15
CA ARG A 22 -14.43 -0.27 -30.87
C ARG A 22 -15.93 -0.17 -31.12
N TYR A 23 -16.42 -0.74 -32.21
CA TYR A 23 -17.85 -0.75 -32.56
C TYR A 23 -18.69 -1.45 -31.47
N HIS A 24 -18.14 -2.49 -30.84
CA HIS A 24 -18.78 -3.22 -29.75
C HIS A 24 -18.41 -2.69 -28.34
N GLY A 25 -17.79 -1.51 -28.23
CA GLY A 25 -17.41 -0.93 -26.94
C GLY A 25 -16.32 -1.70 -26.18
N LEU A 26 -15.63 -2.63 -26.84
CA LEU A 26 -14.53 -3.38 -26.27
C LEU A 26 -13.23 -2.57 -26.39
N PRO A 27 -12.39 -2.51 -25.34
CA PRO A 27 -11.10 -1.87 -25.44
C PRO A 27 -10.26 -2.57 -26.51
N VAL A 28 -9.68 -1.79 -27.42
CA VAL A 28 -8.69 -2.29 -28.39
C VAL A 28 -7.53 -2.85 -27.58
N ASN A 29 -7.08 -4.05 -27.92
CA ASN A 29 -5.95 -4.67 -27.24
C ASN A 29 -4.65 -4.06 -27.80
N ASP A 30 -4.52 -2.75 -27.65
CA ASP A 30 -3.36 -1.98 -28.06
C ASP A 30 -2.29 -2.09 -26.99
N LEU A 31 -1.11 -2.58 -27.40
CA LEU A 31 0.07 -2.64 -26.55
C LEU A 31 0.51 -1.22 -26.11
N ALA A 32 0.14 -0.17 -26.85
CA ALA A 32 0.37 1.22 -26.47
C ALA A 32 -0.49 1.66 -25.27
N ALA A 33 -1.75 1.20 -25.18
CA ALA A 33 -2.59 1.46 -24.01
C ALA A 33 -2.02 0.78 -22.74
N LYS A 34 -1.42 -0.40 -22.90
CA LYS A 34 -0.68 -1.08 -21.80
C LYS A 34 0.59 -0.36 -21.37
N LEU A 35 1.13 0.53 -22.22
CA LEU A 35 2.29 1.37 -21.89
C LEU A 35 1.91 2.63 -21.09
N GLY A 36 0.62 2.83 -20.78
CA GLY A 36 0.09 3.99 -20.07
C GLY A 36 0.59 4.17 -18.62
N PRO A 37 0.11 5.24 -17.95
CA PRO A 37 0.62 5.70 -16.64
C PRO A 37 0.57 4.64 -15.54
N GLN A 38 -0.51 3.87 -15.45
CA GLN A 38 -0.64 2.80 -14.45
C GLN A 38 0.40 1.69 -14.63
N GLY A 39 0.82 1.41 -15.87
CA GLY A 39 1.88 0.44 -16.11
C GLY A 39 3.28 1.03 -15.91
N TYR A 40 3.44 2.37 -15.92
CA TYR A 40 4.72 3.02 -15.69
C TYR A 40 5.24 2.75 -14.27
N ALA A 41 4.41 3.02 -13.26
CA ALA A 41 4.77 2.84 -11.86
C ALA A 41 5.09 1.37 -11.56
N ARG A 42 4.29 0.44 -12.07
CA ARG A 42 4.54 -1.00 -11.93
C ARG A 42 5.85 -1.44 -12.60
N ARG A 43 6.15 -0.96 -13.82
CA ARG A 43 7.43 -1.23 -14.50
C ARG A 43 8.60 -0.66 -13.72
N MET A 44 8.47 0.56 -13.18
CA MET A 44 9.51 1.19 -12.37
C MET A 44 9.78 0.40 -11.10
N LEU A 45 8.72 -0.02 -10.40
CA LEU A 45 8.82 -0.87 -9.21
C LEU A 45 9.59 -2.15 -9.51
N TYR A 46 9.17 -2.91 -10.52
CA TYR A 46 9.86 -4.15 -10.89
C TYR A 46 11.30 -3.90 -11.38
N TYR A 47 11.54 -2.82 -12.12
CA TYR A 47 12.87 -2.42 -12.54
C TYR A 47 13.79 -2.16 -11.33
N GLN A 48 13.31 -1.39 -10.35
CA GLN A 48 14.05 -1.12 -9.11
C GLN A 48 14.25 -2.38 -8.25
N LEU A 49 13.32 -3.34 -8.31
CA LEU A 49 13.47 -4.68 -7.72
C LEU A 49 14.46 -5.57 -8.47
N GLY A 50 15.10 -5.08 -9.53
CA GLY A 50 16.13 -5.79 -10.28
C GLY A 50 15.61 -6.71 -11.38
N TRP A 51 14.35 -6.55 -11.82
CA TRP A 51 13.80 -7.36 -12.91
C TRP A 51 14.40 -6.95 -14.26
N SER A 52 14.72 -7.96 -15.09
CA SER A 52 15.23 -7.71 -16.43
C SER A 52 14.14 -7.26 -17.41
N ASP A 53 14.55 -6.65 -18.52
CA ASP A 53 13.65 -6.21 -19.61
C ASP A 53 12.80 -7.38 -20.16
N VAL A 54 13.35 -8.60 -20.18
CA VAL A 54 12.66 -9.81 -20.64
C VAL A 54 11.58 -10.25 -19.65
N GLU A 55 11.88 -10.21 -18.36
CA GLU A 55 10.95 -10.63 -17.31
C GLU A 55 9.81 -9.62 -17.14
N LEU A 56 10.14 -8.33 -17.15
CA LEU A 56 9.17 -7.23 -17.25
C LEU A 56 8.21 -7.45 -18.43
N GLY A 57 8.76 -7.77 -19.60
CA GLY A 57 7.97 -8.05 -20.79
C GLY A 57 7.00 -9.22 -20.60
N LYS A 58 7.47 -10.34 -20.02
CA LYS A 58 6.62 -11.50 -19.73
C LYS A 58 5.50 -11.17 -18.75
N THR A 59 5.81 -10.46 -17.65
CA THR A 59 4.83 -10.07 -16.63
C THR A 59 3.74 -9.16 -17.19
N GLU A 60 4.12 -8.22 -18.06
CA GLU A 60 3.18 -7.25 -18.62
C GLU A 60 2.50 -7.71 -19.91
N GLY A 61 2.91 -8.86 -20.46
CA GLY A 61 2.51 -9.31 -21.80
C GLY A 61 2.97 -8.35 -22.89
N LEU A 62 4.16 -7.75 -22.71
CA LEU A 62 4.82 -6.85 -23.65
C LEU A 62 6.08 -7.50 -24.23
N PRO A 63 6.41 -7.25 -25.51
CA PRO A 63 7.69 -7.67 -26.06
C PRO A 63 8.86 -7.03 -25.29
N PRO A 64 10.00 -7.74 -25.05
CA PRO A 64 11.16 -7.16 -24.37
C PRO A 64 11.69 -5.89 -25.06
N SER A 65 11.56 -5.80 -26.39
CA SER A 65 11.93 -4.60 -27.16
C SER A 65 11.11 -3.35 -26.81
N LYS A 66 9.86 -3.52 -26.34
CA LYS A 66 9.03 -2.42 -25.85
C LYS A 66 9.46 -1.96 -24.46
N ILE A 67 9.84 -2.89 -23.59
CA ILE A 67 10.40 -2.56 -22.27
C ILE A 67 11.76 -1.87 -22.43
N LEU A 68 12.62 -2.37 -23.33
CA LEU A 68 13.89 -1.74 -23.67
C LEU A 68 13.70 -0.29 -24.14
N ARG A 69 12.71 -0.06 -25.01
CA ARG A 69 12.36 1.29 -25.48
C ARG A 69 11.84 2.14 -24.34
N TRP A 70 10.87 1.66 -23.56
CA TRP A 70 10.37 2.36 -22.37
C TRP A 70 11.51 2.77 -21.44
N ARG A 71 12.44 1.86 -21.14
CA ARG A 71 13.61 2.10 -20.30
C ARG A 71 14.50 3.23 -20.85
N ARG A 72 14.77 3.21 -22.16
CA ARG A 72 15.55 4.25 -22.85
C ARG A 72 14.84 5.60 -22.87
N ASP A 73 13.54 5.61 -23.14
CA ASP A 73 12.72 6.82 -23.19
C ASP A 73 12.70 7.53 -21.82
N HIS A 74 12.98 6.81 -20.72
CA HIS A 74 13.06 7.34 -19.36
C HIS A 74 14.50 7.44 -18.81
N GLY A 75 15.52 7.30 -19.67
CA GLY A 75 16.92 7.48 -19.28
C GLY A 75 17.46 6.44 -18.28
N LEU A 76 16.78 5.30 -18.12
CA LEU A 76 17.15 4.28 -17.14
C LEU A 76 18.31 3.42 -17.67
N PRO A 77 19.32 3.09 -16.84
CA PRO A 77 20.46 2.27 -17.25
C PRO A 77 20.03 0.84 -17.60
N ALA A 78 20.87 0.12 -18.34
CA ALA A 78 20.55 -1.25 -18.72
C ALA A 78 20.58 -2.17 -17.50
N ASN A 79 19.46 -2.82 -17.23
CA ASN A 79 19.36 -3.83 -16.19
C ASN A 79 19.69 -5.20 -16.78
N PHE A 80 20.97 -5.39 -17.12
CA PHE A 80 21.46 -6.71 -17.45
C PHE A 80 21.53 -7.49 -16.14
N SER A 81 20.71 -8.54 -16.00
CA SER A 81 20.96 -9.56 -14.99
C SER A 81 22.42 -9.97 -15.14
N ARG A 82 23.28 -9.53 -14.22
CA ARG A 82 24.71 -9.85 -14.25
C ARG A 82 24.79 -11.37 -14.40
N GLY A 83 25.45 -11.81 -15.47
CA GLY A 83 25.53 -13.23 -15.79
C GLY A 83 25.96 -14.04 -14.56
N ASN A 84 25.26 -15.15 -14.33
CA ASN A 84 25.75 -16.30 -13.57
C ASN A 84 26.04 -16.18 -12.04
N GLN A 85 25.55 -15.18 -11.30
CA GLN A 85 25.78 -15.14 -9.83
C GLN A 85 24.53 -15.01 -8.94
N GLN A 86 23.35 -15.41 -9.43
CA GLN A 86 22.13 -15.44 -8.61
C GLN A 86 21.47 -16.82 -8.59
N CYS A 87 22.29 -17.84 -8.31
CA CYS A 87 21.78 -19.05 -7.68
C CYS A 87 21.58 -18.75 -6.18
N TYR A 88 20.34 -18.86 -5.71
CA TYR A 88 19.95 -18.83 -4.29
C TYR A 88 19.88 -17.47 -3.58
N ASN A 89 19.36 -16.43 -4.22
CA ASN A 89 18.59 -15.42 -3.48
C ASN A 89 17.22 -15.32 -4.13
N PRO A 90 16.11 -15.64 -3.42
CA PRO A 90 14.79 -15.39 -3.96
C PRO A 90 14.70 -13.90 -4.28
N ARG A 91 14.43 -13.60 -5.55
CA ARG A 91 14.36 -12.22 -6.04
C ARG A 91 13.32 -11.46 -5.24
N PRO A 92 13.55 -10.19 -4.90
CA PRO A 92 12.61 -9.44 -4.11
C PRO A 92 11.29 -9.31 -4.87
N THR A 93 10.28 -9.98 -4.31
CA THR A 93 8.91 -10.03 -4.80
C THR A 93 8.08 -8.95 -4.10
N MET A 94 6.82 -8.82 -4.51
CA MET A 94 5.87 -7.98 -3.77
C MET A 94 5.69 -8.43 -2.31
N ALA A 95 5.91 -9.72 -2.01
CA ALA A 95 5.91 -10.21 -0.64
C ALA A 95 7.07 -9.63 0.19
N ASP A 96 8.21 -9.34 -0.43
CA ASP A 96 9.34 -8.68 0.24
C ASP A 96 9.06 -7.20 0.46
N VAL A 97 8.36 -6.54 -0.46
CA VAL A 97 7.82 -5.18 -0.27
C VAL A 97 6.84 -5.15 0.91
N TYR A 98 5.87 -6.07 0.95
CA TYR A 98 4.94 -6.18 2.08
C TYR A 98 5.67 -6.44 3.41
N ARG A 99 6.69 -7.30 3.41
CA ARG A 99 7.51 -7.56 4.60
C ARG A 99 8.25 -6.30 5.06
N ARG A 100 8.77 -5.51 4.11
CA ARG A 100 9.45 -4.24 4.38
C ARG A 100 8.49 -3.20 4.97
N ILE A 101 7.29 -3.06 4.41
CA ILE A 101 6.24 -2.17 4.95
C ILE A 101 5.86 -2.60 6.37
N ARG A 102 5.50 -3.88 6.59
CA ARG A 102 5.14 -4.40 7.92
C ARG A 102 6.22 -4.14 8.96
N ARG A 103 7.48 -4.34 8.60
CA ARG A 103 8.62 -4.07 9.48
C ARG A 103 8.76 -2.58 9.81
N ALA A 104 8.49 -1.70 8.85
CA ALA A 104 8.62 -0.26 9.01
C ALA A 104 7.43 0.38 9.77
N VAL A 105 6.22 -0.17 9.66
CA VAL A 105 5.05 0.25 10.46
C VAL A 105 5.25 -0.04 11.95
N GLY A 106 5.96 -1.13 12.27
CA GLY A 106 6.36 -1.48 13.63
C GLY A 106 5.40 -2.44 14.34
N ALA A 107 5.94 -3.19 15.30
CA ALA A 107 5.23 -4.28 15.98
C ALA A 107 4.27 -3.84 17.09
N LYS A 108 4.23 -2.54 17.41
CA LYS A 108 3.39 -1.97 18.49
C LYS A 108 1.94 -1.69 18.07
N ILE A 109 1.63 -1.90 16.80
CA ILE A 109 0.33 -1.61 16.20
C ILE A 109 -0.41 -2.94 16.01
N GLY A 110 -1.72 -2.92 16.25
CA GLY A 110 -2.56 -4.10 16.06
C GLY A 110 -2.52 -4.61 14.61
N ARG A 111 -2.69 -5.92 14.44
CA ARG A 111 -2.45 -6.61 13.18
C ARG A 111 -3.36 -6.09 12.05
N GLU A 112 -4.59 -5.76 12.39
CA GLU A 112 -5.59 -5.14 11.51
C GLU A 112 -5.10 -3.81 10.93
N ASN A 113 -4.60 -2.92 11.78
CA ASN A 113 -4.07 -1.62 11.37
C ASN A 113 -2.79 -1.75 10.52
N VAL A 114 -1.99 -2.78 10.77
CA VAL A 114 -0.80 -3.09 9.95
C VAL A 114 -1.20 -3.56 8.56
N ASP A 115 -2.22 -4.41 8.44
CA ASP A 115 -2.65 -4.92 7.14
C ASP A 115 -3.29 -3.80 6.28
N ASP A 116 -4.03 -2.86 6.89
CA ASP A 116 -4.54 -1.66 6.22
C ASP A 116 -3.40 -0.76 5.72
N ALA A 117 -2.39 -0.52 6.57
CA ALA A 117 -1.20 0.26 6.18
C ALA A 117 -0.46 -0.36 4.99
N VAL A 118 -0.35 -1.69 4.98
CA VAL A 118 0.29 -2.44 3.90
C VAL A 118 -0.50 -2.29 2.62
N ALA A 119 -1.83 -2.40 2.67
CA ALA A 119 -2.68 -2.21 1.50
C ALA A 119 -2.56 -0.79 0.93
N GLU A 120 -2.67 0.24 1.78
CA GLU A 120 -2.61 1.64 1.36
C GLU A 120 -1.25 2.01 0.76
N ILE A 121 -0.14 1.70 1.45
CA ILE A 121 1.21 2.05 1.00
C ILE A 121 1.58 1.26 -0.26
N SER A 122 1.15 0.00 -0.37
CA SER A 122 1.41 -0.79 -1.58
C SER A 122 0.59 -0.31 -2.77
N LEU A 123 -0.66 0.13 -2.57
CA LEU A 123 -1.45 0.75 -3.62
C LEU A 123 -0.80 2.06 -4.10
N ALA A 124 -0.37 2.91 -3.16
CA ALA A 124 0.32 4.16 -3.44
C ALA A 124 1.64 3.95 -4.23
N LEU A 125 2.38 2.89 -3.91
CA LEU A 125 3.57 2.46 -4.65
C LEU A 125 3.23 2.00 -6.07
N LEU A 126 2.14 1.23 -6.23
CA LEU A 126 1.69 0.75 -7.54
C LEU A 126 1.13 1.87 -8.43
N ASP A 127 0.56 2.90 -7.83
CA ASP A 127 0.08 4.11 -8.52
C ASP A 127 1.24 5.07 -8.84
N GLY A 128 2.42 4.86 -8.22
CA GLY A 128 3.63 5.66 -8.44
C GLY A 128 3.66 6.97 -7.66
N THR A 129 2.77 7.13 -6.68
CA THR A 129 2.75 8.29 -5.77
C THR A 129 3.89 8.24 -4.75
N ILE A 130 4.39 7.05 -4.45
CA ILE A 130 5.49 6.79 -3.51
C ILE A 130 6.52 5.90 -4.21
N THR A 131 7.81 6.17 -4.01
CA THR A 131 8.91 5.35 -4.51
C THR A 131 9.35 4.28 -3.50
N LEU A 132 10.07 3.23 -3.94
CA LEU A 132 10.58 2.18 -3.04
C LEU A 132 11.41 2.70 -1.86
N ASP A 133 12.14 3.80 -2.06
CA ASP A 133 13.00 4.40 -1.04
C ASP A 133 12.19 5.14 0.03
N GLU A 134 11.02 5.67 -0.34
CA GLU A 134 10.13 6.41 0.53
C GLU A 134 9.20 5.51 1.36
N ILE A 135 9.11 4.22 1.03
CA ILE A 135 8.24 3.24 1.70
C ILE A 135 8.46 3.23 3.20
N GLU A 136 9.71 3.16 3.65
CA GLU A 136 10.00 3.07 5.08
C GLU A 136 9.61 4.34 5.82
N GLN A 137 9.81 5.50 5.21
CA GLN A 137 9.46 6.77 5.81
C GLN A 137 7.93 6.92 5.94
N GLN A 138 7.19 6.54 4.89
CA GLN A 138 5.73 6.63 4.90
C GLN A 138 5.10 5.60 5.83
N ALA A 139 5.62 4.37 5.86
CA ALA A 139 5.21 3.33 6.80
C ALA A 139 5.41 3.76 8.27
N ARG A 140 6.54 4.39 8.59
CA ARG A 140 6.80 4.94 9.94
C ARG A 140 5.86 6.08 10.28
N ARG A 141 5.58 6.99 9.34
CA ARG A 141 4.62 8.09 9.53
C ARG A 141 3.22 7.58 9.82
N TYR A 142 2.77 6.59 9.06
CA TYR A 142 1.49 5.93 9.30
C TYR A 142 1.48 5.31 10.71
N GLY A 143 2.52 4.55 11.05
CA GLY A 143 2.60 3.91 12.36
C GLY A 143 2.57 4.90 13.52
N ASN A 144 3.34 5.99 13.41
CA ASN A 144 3.34 7.05 14.43
C ASN A 144 1.98 7.74 14.54
N ARG A 145 1.30 8.05 13.42
CA ARG A 145 -0.04 8.65 13.42
C ARG A 145 -1.06 7.74 14.08
N VAL A 146 -1.03 6.45 13.79
CA VAL A 146 -1.91 5.45 14.39
C VAL A 146 -1.65 5.36 15.89
N LEU A 147 -0.38 5.31 16.30
CA LEU A 147 -0.03 5.35 17.72
C LEU A 147 -0.49 6.64 18.40
N GLU A 148 -0.37 7.80 17.76
CA GLU A 148 -0.89 9.07 18.28
C GLU A 148 -2.42 9.03 18.45
N GLN A 149 -3.16 8.54 17.46
CA GLN A 149 -4.62 8.43 17.51
C GLN A 149 -5.11 7.44 18.57
N PHE A 150 -4.43 6.30 18.72
CA PHE A 150 -4.79 5.28 19.73
C PHE A 150 -4.29 5.63 21.12
N ALA A 151 -3.13 6.27 21.25
CA ALA A 151 -2.70 6.87 22.51
C ALA A 151 -3.69 7.96 22.94
N SER A 152 -4.24 8.73 21.99
CA SER A 152 -5.26 9.74 22.25
C SER A 152 -6.69 9.20 22.27
N LYS A 153 -6.95 7.89 22.19
CA LYS A 153 -8.31 7.35 22.35
C LYS A 153 -8.87 7.60 23.75
N TRP A 154 -7.99 7.88 24.71
CA TRP A 154 -8.31 8.39 26.05
C TRP A 154 -7.99 9.89 26.22
N GLY A 155 -7.64 10.58 25.12
CA GLY A 155 -7.20 11.97 25.08
C GLY A 155 -5.76 12.18 25.59
N PRO A 156 -5.20 13.40 25.47
CA PRO A 156 -3.97 13.80 26.18
C PRO A 156 -4.19 13.96 27.69
N ARG A 157 -5.39 13.66 28.18
CA ARG A 157 -5.77 13.81 29.57
C ARG A 157 -5.60 12.48 30.28
N SER A 158 -4.59 12.37 31.15
CA SER A 158 -4.53 11.27 32.10
C SER A 158 -5.78 11.30 32.99
N LEU A 159 -6.24 10.13 33.47
CA LEU A 159 -7.23 10.09 34.54
C LEU A 159 -6.71 10.82 35.79
N ASP A 160 -5.39 10.84 35.98
CA ASP A 160 -4.70 11.56 37.05
C ASP A 160 -4.50 13.06 36.76
N GLN A 161 -4.94 13.55 35.59
CA GLN A 161 -4.83 14.97 35.29
C GLN A 161 -5.78 15.76 36.20
N GLN A 162 -5.23 16.75 36.90
CA GLN A 162 -6.01 17.63 37.75
C GLN A 162 -7.01 18.47 36.95
N LEU A 163 -8.25 18.48 37.41
CA LEU A 163 -9.34 19.35 36.99
C LEU A 163 -9.31 20.61 37.87
N GLY A 164 -8.75 21.69 37.33
CA GLY A 164 -8.61 22.97 38.04
C GLY A 164 -7.19 23.24 38.54
N GLU A 165 -6.92 24.47 38.95
CA GLU A 165 -5.58 24.90 39.38
C GLU A 165 -5.26 24.57 40.86
N ASP A 166 -6.27 24.30 41.71
CA ASP A 166 -6.04 24.21 43.17
C ASP A 166 -6.84 23.12 43.94
N ASP A 167 -7.80 22.42 43.32
CA ASP A 167 -8.75 21.60 44.10
C ASP A 167 -8.35 20.12 44.24
N GLY A 168 -7.25 19.68 43.63
CA GLY A 168 -6.76 18.30 43.71
C GLY A 168 -7.64 17.23 43.06
N PHE A 169 -8.82 17.60 42.55
CA PHE A 169 -9.70 16.73 41.79
C PHE A 169 -9.04 16.27 40.49
N THR A 170 -9.18 15.01 40.18
CA THR A 170 -8.69 14.39 38.95
C THR A 170 -9.87 13.97 38.06
N LEU A 171 -9.61 13.70 36.79
CA LEU A 171 -10.64 13.19 35.89
C LEU A 171 -11.24 11.85 36.37
N LEU A 172 -10.46 11.07 37.12
CA LEU A 172 -10.91 9.84 37.77
C LEU A 172 -12.10 10.08 38.72
N ASP A 173 -12.09 11.20 39.45
CA ASP A 173 -13.11 11.55 40.44
C ASP A 173 -14.46 11.95 39.81
N THR A 174 -14.50 12.15 38.50
CA THR A 174 -15.73 12.45 37.74
C THR A 174 -16.43 11.21 37.19
N ILE A 175 -15.80 10.04 37.28
CA ILE A 175 -16.42 8.78 36.87
C ILE A 175 -17.37 8.36 37.99
N ALA A 176 -18.68 8.48 37.74
CA ALA A 176 -19.70 7.98 38.64
C ALA A 176 -19.55 6.45 38.78
N ASP A 177 -18.93 6.00 39.87
CA ASP A 177 -18.89 4.59 40.22
C ASP A 177 -20.16 4.22 40.96
N GLU A 178 -21.06 3.47 40.30
CA GLU A 178 -22.28 2.95 40.90
C GLU A 178 -22.00 2.05 42.13
N ARG A 179 -20.77 1.55 42.31
CA ARG A 179 -20.38 0.79 43.52
C ARG A 179 -19.99 1.67 44.70
N SER A 180 -19.60 2.93 44.46
CA SER A 180 -19.31 3.91 45.51
C SER A 180 -20.60 4.41 46.18
N SER A 181 -21.76 4.27 45.53
CA SER A 181 -23.08 4.54 46.12
C SER A 181 -23.44 3.55 47.24
N SER A 182 -22.92 2.32 47.19
CA SER A 182 -23.15 1.32 48.25
C SER A 182 -22.57 1.75 49.59
N TRP A 183 -21.49 2.53 49.59
CA TRP A 183 -20.88 3.08 50.81
C TRP A 183 -21.70 4.26 51.37
N LEU A 184 -22.34 5.06 50.52
CA LEU A 184 -23.25 6.13 50.95
C LEU A 184 -24.58 5.60 51.49
N GLU A 185 -25.08 4.48 50.96
CA GLU A 185 -26.23 3.77 51.54
C GLU A 185 -25.90 3.12 52.89
N GLU A 186 -24.67 2.61 53.07
CA GLU A 186 -24.21 2.02 54.34
C GLU A 186 -23.92 3.08 55.43
N MET A 187 -23.59 4.31 55.04
CA MET A 187 -23.29 5.43 55.97
C MET A 187 -24.51 6.28 56.38
N GLY A 188 -25.73 5.85 56.05
CA GLY A 188 -26.94 6.30 56.76
C GLY A 188 -27.41 7.73 56.44
N ALA A 189 -27.38 8.15 55.18
CA ALA A 189 -28.06 9.37 54.73
C ALA A 189 -29.45 9.07 54.13
N THR A 190 -30.31 8.41 54.91
CA THR A 190 -31.77 8.50 54.74
C THR A 190 -32.38 9.08 56.02
N VAL A 191 -32.24 10.40 56.18
CA VAL A 191 -33.13 11.19 57.03
C VAL A 191 -34.11 11.87 56.10
N TRP A 192 -35.36 11.38 56.19
CA TRP A 192 -36.66 11.89 55.72
C TRP A 192 -36.72 13.18 54.90
#